data_AF-A0ABC9XZS8-F1
#
_entry.id   AF-A0ABC9XZS8-F1
#
_cell.length_a   1.000
_cell.length_b   1.000
_cell.length_c   1.000
_cell.angle_alpha   90.00
_cell.angle_beta   90.00
_cell.angle_gamma   90.00
#
_symmetry.space_group_name_H-M   'P 1'
#
loop_
_entity.id
_entity.type
_entity.pdbx_description
1 polymer ?
#
loop_
_entity_poly.entity_id
_entity_poly.type
_entity_poly.pdbx_seq_one_letter_code
_entity_poly.pdbx_strand_id
1 'polypeptide(L)'
;MEAQRPRWCREVTGPVPHSLALRAKPPKEQRSEKFDLAHRRKEKGLLENADFLKLYNQYRNIDEWQRRNEQKWLHCAVRRKVDATMREYLAETDERRERLRELLEVEESRYFAEMESLEETVVEKQAKMRERAKLLREEREKERQQLVAEKREQQFREQCEELRVQWMKKHQKELCEDRLAQLALKEELKKQQKKEEEMFAELWKEDRLAKEKREAVEMQKSAERNQEILNVLSAQVAVLSARKEEAKRLKEEEAQLLVISISFSIQGWV
;
A
#
# COMPACT_ATOMS: atom_id res chain seq x y z
N MET A 1 118.89 43.15 29.97
CA MET A 1 120.23 43.47 30.50
C MET A 1 121.22 42.52 29.84
N GLU A 2 121.72 42.88 28.66
CA GLU A 2 122.66 42.04 27.91
C GLU A 2 124.09 42.38 28.37
N ALA A 3 124.70 41.41 29.04
CA ALA A 3 126.09 41.45 29.45
C ALA A 3 126.99 41.37 28.19
N GLN A 4 127.71 42.46 27.91
CA GLN A 4 128.70 42.52 26.85
C GLN A 4 129.83 41.53 27.18
N ARG A 5 129.92 40.43 26.40
CA ARG A 5 131.06 39.52 26.47
C ARG A 5 132.31 40.24 25.97
N PRO A 6 133.45 40.16 26.68
CA PRO A 6 134.66 40.87 26.31
C PRO A 6 135.18 40.38 24.96
N ARG A 7 135.54 41.31 24.08
CA ARG A 7 136.26 41.00 22.84
C ARG A 7 137.66 40.53 23.22
N TRP A 8 137.91 39.22 23.16
CA TRP A 8 139.26 38.66 23.21
C TRP A 8 140.03 39.11 21.96
N CYS A 9 140.83 40.18 22.09
CA CYS A 9 141.79 40.59 21.08
C CYS A 9 142.81 39.45 20.87
N ARG A 10 142.94 38.97 19.62
CA ARG A 10 143.84 37.86 19.23
C ARG A 10 145.28 38.32 18.97
N GLU A 11 145.57 39.57 19.27
CA GLU A 11 146.78 40.32 18.96
C GLU A 11 147.77 40.26 20.14
N VAL A 12 149.02 39.86 19.87
CA VAL A 12 150.13 39.88 20.83
C VAL A 12 151.20 40.85 20.32
N THR A 13 151.50 41.91 21.09
CA THR A 13 152.46 42.98 20.72
C THR A 13 153.89 42.58 21.11
N GLY A 14 154.85 42.72 20.18
CA GLY A 14 156.27 42.39 20.38
C GLY A 14 157.15 43.56 20.85
N PRO A 15 158.43 43.33 21.18
CA PRO A 15 159.31 44.29 21.86
C PRO A 15 159.86 45.43 20.98
N VAL A 16 159.49 45.50 19.70
CA VAL A 16 159.86 46.59 18.77
C VAL A 16 158.57 47.27 18.29
N PRO A 17 158.49 48.62 18.26
CA PRO A 17 157.29 49.30 17.81
C PRO A 17 156.88 48.83 16.40
N HIS A 18 155.62 48.41 16.25
CA HIS A 18 154.96 47.83 15.06
C HIS A 18 155.07 46.30 14.83
N SER A 19 155.44 45.49 15.83
CA SER A 19 155.35 44.02 15.73
C SER A 19 154.10 43.44 16.40
N LEU A 20 153.25 42.72 15.64
CA LEU A 20 151.98 42.11 16.07
C LEU A 20 151.87 40.66 15.55
N ALA A 21 151.45 39.71 16.39
CA ALA A 21 151.21 38.30 16.02
C ALA A 21 149.80 37.80 16.42
N LEU A 22 149.18 36.94 15.60
CA LEU A 22 147.81 36.40 15.76
C LEU A 22 147.79 34.87 16.02
N ARG A 23 146.97 34.38 16.98
CA ARG A 23 146.88 32.95 17.36
C ARG A 23 145.94 32.12 16.45
N ALA A 24 146.39 30.95 15.97
CA ALA A 24 145.66 30.04 15.06
C ALA A 24 144.49 29.25 15.71
N LYS A 25 143.49 28.80 14.92
CA LYS A 25 142.29 28.02 15.35
C LYS A 25 142.52 26.49 15.26
N PRO A 26 141.95 25.66 16.16
CA PRO A 26 142.01 24.18 16.05
C PRO A 26 141.08 23.60 14.95
N PRO A 27 141.39 22.43 14.36
CA PRO A 27 140.60 21.81 13.28
C PRO A 27 139.30 21.13 13.77
N LYS A 28 138.24 21.14 12.93
CA LYS A 28 136.93 20.51 13.20
C LYS A 28 136.88 19.04 12.76
N GLU A 29 136.38 18.14 13.62
CA GLU A 29 136.18 16.70 13.35
C GLU A 29 134.96 16.38 12.43
N GLN A 30 135.07 15.32 11.62
CA GLN A 30 134.14 14.79 10.60
C GLN A 30 132.84 14.13 11.14
N ARG A 31 132.16 14.70 12.14
CA ARG A 31 130.90 14.14 12.70
C ARG A 31 129.64 14.48 11.90
N SER A 32 129.64 15.56 11.11
CA SER A 32 128.46 16.00 10.35
C SER A 32 128.05 15.02 9.25
N GLU A 33 129.03 14.46 8.52
CA GLU A 33 128.76 13.67 7.32
C GLU A 33 128.01 12.36 7.59
N LYS A 34 128.23 11.71 8.75
CA LYS A 34 127.53 10.45 9.11
C LYS A 34 126.06 10.67 9.47
N PHE A 35 125.75 11.77 10.15
CA PHE A 35 124.36 12.15 10.48
C PHE A 35 123.60 12.53 9.21
N ASP A 36 124.24 13.27 8.31
CA ASP A 36 123.66 13.65 7.03
C ASP A 36 123.36 12.41 6.17
N LEU A 37 124.25 11.41 6.15
CA LEU A 37 124.02 10.15 5.45
C LEU A 37 122.86 9.33 6.04
N ALA A 38 122.73 9.28 7.37
CA ALA A 38 121.61 8.60 8.03
C ALA A 38 120.27 9.32 7.79
N HIS A 39 120.27 10.65 7.77
CA HIS A 39 119.11 11.47 7.43
C HIS A 39 118.67 11.21 5.99
N ARG A 40 119.60 11.27 5.02
CA ARG A 40 119.32 10.97 3.61
C ARG A 40 118.78 9.55 3.39
N ARG A 41 119.26 8.56 4.16
CA ARG A 41 118.72 7.18 4.11
C ARG A 41 117.29 7.11 4.62
N LYS A 42 116.96 7.80 5.71
CA LYS A 42 115.59 7.89 6.22
C LYS A 42 114.67 8.63 5.26
N GLU A 43 115.12 9.75 4.70
CA GLU A 43 114.37 10.50 3.68
C GLU A 43 114.09 9.65 2.44
N LYS A 44 115.08 8.89 1.95
CA LYS A 44 114.88 7.94 0.85
C LYS A 44 113.83 6.87 1.20
N GLY A 45 113.89 6.26 2.38
CA GLY A 45 112.88 5.30 2.81
C GLY A 45 111.48 5.90 2.97
N LEU A 46 111.38 7.16 3.41
CA LEU A 46 110.10 7.89 3.46
C LEU A 46 109.56 8.19 2.06
N LEU A 47 110.42 8.55 1.11
CA LEU A 47 110.05 8.76 -0.29
C LEU A 47 109.56 7.47 -0.94
N GLU A 48 110.29 6.36 -0.75
CA GLU A 48 109.89 5.03 -1.22
C GLU A 48 108.52 4.63 -0.63
N ASN A 49 108.32 4.79 0.68
CA ASN A 49 107.02 4.52 1.32
C ASN A 49 105.90 5.44 0.79
N ALA A 50 106.19 6.71 0.53
CA ALA A 50 105.22 7.62 -0.06
C ALA A 50 104.84 7.19 -1.48
N ASP A 51 105.79 6.71 -2.27
CA ASP A 51 105.55 6.19 -3.62
C ASP A 51 104.76 4.88 -3.58
N PHE A 52 105.05 3.97 -2.64
CA PHE A 52 104.23 2.78 -2.40
C PHE A 52 102.79 3.13 -2.02
N LEU A 53 102.58 4.11 -1.14
CA LEU A 53 101.23 4.56 -0.77
C LEU A 53 100.49 5.20 -1.94
N LYS A 54 101.18 5.96 -2.80
CA LYS A 54 100.59 6.50 -4.04
C LYS A 54 100.13 5.37 -4.95
N LEU A 55 100.99 4.36 -5.19
CA LEU A 55 100.64 3.20 -6.00
C LEU A 55 99.45 2.43 -5.41
N TYR A 56 99.47 2.17 -4.09
CA TYR A 56 98.36 1.51 -3.41
C TYR A 56 97.04 2.27 -3.55
N ASN A 57 97.05 3.59 -3.35
CA ASN A 57 95.86 4.44 -3.52
C ASN A 57 95.38 4.46 -4.98
N GLN A 58 96.28 4.44 -5.96
CA GLN A 58 95.92 4.33 -7.37
C GLN A 58 95.19 3.00 -7.65
N TYR A 59 95.74 1.86 -7.23
CA TYR A 59 95.09 0.57 -7.42
C TYR A 59 93.74 0.47 -6.69
N ARG A 60 93.67 0.99 -5.45
CA ARG A 60 92.42 1.06 -4.71
C ARG A 60 91.35 1.88 -5.44
N ASN A 61 91.71 3.04 -5.98
CA ASN A 61 90.78 3.87 -6.74
C ASN A 61 90.28 3.17 -8.01
N ILE A 62 91.15 2.40 -8.69
CA ILE A 62 90.78 1.60 -9.86
C ILE A 62 89.79 0.50 -9.46
N ASP A 63 90.05 -0.25 -8.38
CA ASP A 63 89.13 -1.29 -7.88
C ASP A 63 87.77 -0.69 -7.47
N GLU A 64 87.74 0.41 -6.72
CA GLU A 64 86.50 1.10 -6.36
C GLU A 64 85.72 1.58 -7.59
N TRP A 65 86.42 2.09 -8.62
CA TRP A 65 85.80 2.49 -9.88
C TRP A 65 85.24 1.29 -10.66
N GLN A 66 85.98 0.18 -10.73
CA GLN A 66 85.53 -1.06 -11.35
C GLN A 66 84.26 -1.58 -10.69
N ARG A 67 84.24 -1.71 -9.35
CA ARG A 67 83.06 -2.15 -8.59
C ARG A 67 81.83 -1.27 -8.83
N ARG A 68 82.00 0.05 -8.85
CA ARG A 68 80.89 0.99 -9.14
C ARG A 68 80.36 0.81 -10.56
N ASN A 69 81.23 0.57 -11.53
CA ASN A 69 80.82 0.33 -12.91
C ASN A 69 80.12 -1.01 -13.08
N GLU A 70 80.61 -2.07 -12.44
CA GLU A 70 79.94 -3.37 -12.43
C GLU A 70 78.54 -3.27 -11.84
N GLN A 71 78.37 -2.59 -10.70
CA GLN A 71 77.06 -2.34 -10.10
C GLN A 71 76.13 -1.56 -11.03
N LYS A 72 76.63 -0.50 -11.69
CA LYS A 72 75.86 0.26 -12.68
C LYS A 72 75.45 -0.61 -13.87
N TRP A 73 76.36 -1.44 -14.36
CA TRP A 73 76.10 -2.34 -15.48
C TRP A 73 75.04 -3.38 -15.12
N LEU A 74 75.15 -4.01 -13.94
CA LEU A 74 74.17 -4.95 -13.41
C LEU A 74 72.81 -4.29 -13.24
N HIS A 75 72.75 -3.10 -12.65
CA HIS A 75 71.50 -2.33 -12.51
C HIS A 75 70.88 -2.02 -13.88
N CYS A 76 71.67 -1.56 -14.85
CA CYS A 76 71.20 -1.32 -16.22
C CYS A 76 70.71 -2.61 -16.89
N ALA A 77 71.38 -3.74 -16.67
CA ALA A 77 70.96 -5.03 -17.21
C ALA A 77 69.63 -5.50 -16.61
N VAL A 78 69.46 -5.37 -15.29
CA VAL A 78 68.20 -5.68 -14.60
C VAL A 78 67.09 -4.75 -15.09
N ARG A 79 67.34 -3.45 -15.16
CA ARG A 79 66.35 -2.48 -15.66
C ARG A 79 65.89 -2.81 -17.07
N ARG A 80 66.81 -3.15 -17.98
CA ARG A 80 66.44 -3.56 -19.35
C ARG A 80 65.54 -4.80 -19.38
N LYS A 81 65.82 -5.79 -18.52
CA LYS A 81 64.97 -6.99 -18.40
C LYS A 81 63.58 -6.64 -17.88
N VAL A 82 63.51 -5.84 -16.82
CA VAL A 82 62.23 -5.36 -16.26
C VAL A 82 61.44 -4.58 -17.30
N ASP A 83 62.08 -3.65 -18.00
CA ASP A 83 61.45 -2.86 -19.05
C ASP A 83 60.99 -3.74 -20.22
N ALA A 84 61.75 -4.78 -20.60
CA ALA A 84 61.35 -5.74 -21.62
C ALA A 84 60.11 -6.53 -21.20
N THR A 85 60.11 -7.13 -20.01
CA THR A 85 58.96 -7.86 -19.48
C THR A 85 57.73 -6.94 -19.34
N MET A 86 57.93 -5.68 -18.93
CA MET A 86 56.82 -4.74 -18.80
C MET A 86 56.20 -4.40 -20.15
N ARG A 87 57.01 -4.26 -21.21
CA ARG A 87 56.49 -4.05 -22.57
C ARG A 87 55.68 -5.25 -23.07
N GLU A 88 56.13 -6.46 -22.77
CA GLU A 88 55.40 -7.69 -23.11
C GLU A 88 54.04 -7.72 -22.41
N TYR A 89 54.00 -7.48 -21.09
CA TYR A 89 52.73 -7.40 -20.35
C TYR A 89 51.80 -6.32 -20.89
N LEU A 90 52.32 -5.14 -21.22
CA LEU A 90 51.51 -4.07 -21.79
C LEU A 90 50.94 -4.47 -23.15
N ALA A 91 51.73 -5.09 -24.02
CA ALA A 91 51.28 -5.60 -25.31
C ALA A 91 50.14 -6.64 -25.14
N GLU A 92 50.29 -7.60 -24.22
CA GLU A 92 49.24 -8.57 -23.91
C GLU A 92 47.94 -7.89 -23.42
N THR A 93 48.06 -6.86 -22.58
CA THR A 93 46.88 -6.11 -22.11
C THR A 93 46.21 -5.32 -23.22
N ASP A 94 46.99 -4.76 -24.14
CA ASP A 94 46.48 -3.99 -25.26
C ASP A 94 45.81 -4.92 -26.29
N GLU A 95 46.37 -6.09 -26.58
CA GLU A 95 45.71 -7.13 -27.37
C GLU A 95 44.37 -7.55 -26.76
N ARG A 96 44.31 -7.74 -25.43
CA ARG A 96 43.06 -8.08 -24.75
C ARG A 96 42.03 -6.96 -24.87
N ARG A 97 42.45 -5.69 -24.78
CA ARG A 97 41.57 -4.53 -24.96
C ARG A 97 41.07 -4.44 -26.40
N GLU A 98 41.92 -4.72 -27.38
CA GLU A 98 41.53 -4.79 -28.79
C GLU A 98 40.47 -5.84 -29.04
N ARG A 99 40.68 -7.07 -28.57
CA ARG A 99 39.68 -8.15 -28.67
C ARG A 99 38.36 -7.77 -28.01
N LEU A 100 38.39 -7.09 -26.86
CA LEU A 100 37.18 -6.61 -26.20
C LEU A 100 36.45 -5.55 -27.02
N ARG A 101 37.19 -4.60 -27.61
CA ARG A 101 36.60 -3.56 -28.49
C ARG A 101 35.91 -4.19 -29.69
N GLU A 102 36.56 -5.13 -30.37
CA GLU A 102 35.97 -5.84 -31.51
C GLU A 102 34.68 -6.57 -31.12
N LEU A 103 34.66 -7.26 -29.98
CA LEU A 103 33.45 -7.93 -29.49
C LEU A 103 32.31 -6.95 -29.22
N LEU A 104 32.61 -5.81 -28.58
CA LEU A 104 31.62 -4.77 -28.30
C LEU A 104 31.08 -4.14 -29.58
N GLU A 105 31.94 -3.85 -30.57
CA GLU A 105 31.53 -3.32 -31.87
C GLU A 105 30.61 -4.31 -32.63
N VAL A 106 30.91 -5.62 -32.54
CA VAL A 106 30.05 -6.67 -33.10
C VAL A 106 28.70 -6.75 -32.38
N GLU A 107 28.67 -6.61 -31.05
CA GLU A 107 27.42 -6.56 -30.29
C GLU A 107 26.59 -5.32 -30.65
N GLU A 108 27.20 -4.14 -30.67
CA GLU A 108 26.53 -2.88 -31.05
C GLU A 108 25.95 -2.94 -32.46
N SER A 109 26.72 -3.41 -33.44
CA SER A 109 26.26 -3.56 -34.81
C SER A 109 25.10 -4.56 -34.95
N ARG A 110 25.10 -5.66 -34.18
CA ARG A 110 23.96 -6.58 -34.11
C ARG A 110 22.72 -5.91 -33.54
N TYR A 111 22.85 -5.16 -32.45
CA TYR A 111 21.71 -4.43 -31.88
C TYR A 111 21.15 -3.40 -32.85
N PHE A 112 22.00 -2.66 -33.57
CA PHE A 112 21.53 -1.74 -34.61
C PHE A 112 20.76 -2.47 -35.72
N ALA A 113 21.28 -3.60 -36.20
CA ALA A 113 20.58 -4.41 -37.21
C ALA A 113 19.23 -4.97 -36.71
N GLU A 114 19.17 -5.43 -35.45
CA GLU A 114 17.92 -5.88 -34.83
C GLU A 114 16.91 -4.75 -34.73
N MET A 115 17.32 -3.57 -34.26
CA MET A 115 16.45 -2.39 -34.17
C MET A 115 15.93 -1.97 -35.55
N GLU A 116 16.79 -1.91 -36.56
CA GLU A 116 16.38 -1.61 -37.95
C GLU A 116 15.40 -2.65 -38.50
N SER A 117 15.58 -3.93 -38.16
CA SER A 117 14.68 -5.00 -38.61
C SER A 117 13.30 -4.99 -37.91
N LEU A 118 13.27 -4.56 -36.64
CA LEU A 118 12.04 -4.44 -35.84
C LEU A 118 11.29 -3.15 -36.14
N GLU A 119 12.00 -2.11 -36.58
CA GLU A 119 11.41 -0.87 -37.01
C GLU A 119 10.59 -1.07 -38.28
N GLU A 120 9.28 -1.16 -38.10
CA GLU A 120 8.33 -1.18 -39.22
C GLU A 120 8.62 0.01 -40.15
N THR A 121 8.92 -0.32 -41.40
CA THR A 121 9.20 0.69 -42.41
C THR A 121 7.98 1.61 -42.59
N VAL A 122 8.21 2.87 -42.98
CA VAL A 122 7.12 3.83 -43.23
C VAL A 122 6.13 3.29 -44.26
N VAL A 123 6.62 2.51 -45.23
CA VAL A 123 5.81 1.86 -46.26
C VAL A 123 4.88 0.80 -45.67
N GLU A 124 5.38 -0.06 -44.78
CA GLU A 124 4.56 -1.04 -44.06
C GLU A 124 3.50 -0.37 -43.19
N LYS A 125 3.86 0.68 -42.45
CA LYS A 125 2.89 1.46 -41.65
C LYS A 125 1.79 2.03 -42.52
N GLN A 126 2.15 2.62 -43.67
CA GLN A 126 1.19 3.12 -44.64
C GLN A 126 0.30 2.00 -45.21
N ALA A 127 0.87 0.83 -45.53
CA ALA A 127 0.11 -0.32 -45.99
C ALA A 127 -0.89 -0.80 -44.92
N LYS A 128 -0.46 -0.94 -43.66
CA LYS A 128 -1.34 -1.29 -42.53
C LYS A 128 -2.46 -0.27 -42.35
N MET A 129 -2.18 1.03 -42.48
CA MET A 129 -3.22 2.07 -42.44
C MET A 129 -4.20 1.96 -43.60
N ARG A 130 -3.74 1.67 -44.82
CA ARG A 130 -4.60 1.47 -45.98
C ARG A 130 -5.50 0.25 -45.80
N GLU A 131 -4.96 -0.88 -45.35
CA GLU A 131 -5.75 -2.09 -45.09
C GLU A 131 -6.78 -1.85 -43.98
N ARG A 132 -6.40 -1.21 -42.86
CA ARG A 132 -7.36 -0.80 -41.83
C ARG A 132 -8.45 0.10 -42.38
N ALA A 133 -8.10 1.08 -43.22
CA ALA A 133 -9.09 1.96 -43.84
C ALA A 133 -10.04 1.22 -44.80
N LYS A 134 -9.55 0.21 -45.54
CA LYS A 134 -10.40 -0.66 -46.38
C LYS A 134 -11.37 -1.47 -45.52
N LEU A 135 -10.88 -2.13 -44.47
CA LEU A 135 -11.71 -2.91 -43.55
C LEU A 135 -12.82 -2.04 -42.93
N LEU A 136 -12.48 -0.85 -42.44
CA LEU A 136 -13.47 0.07 -41.88
C LEU A 136 -14.51 0.53 -42.92
N ARG A 137 -14.14 0.66 -44.20
CA ARG A 137 -15.10 0.98 -45.27
C ARG A 137 -16.02 -0.20 -45.55
N GLU A 138 -15.48 -1.42 -45.58
CA GLU A 138 -16.26 -2.64 -45.78
C GLU A 138 -17.25 -2.88 -44.64
N GLU A 139 -16.84 -2.67 -43.39
CA GLU A 139 -17.72 -2.78 -42.22
C GLU A 139 -18.87 -1.78 -42.29
N ARG A 140 -18.58 -0.50 -42.57
CA ARG A 140 -19.62 0.53 -42.72
C ARG A 140 -20.59 0.21 -43.85
N GLU A 141 -20.10 -0.31 -44.97
CA GLU A 141 -20.96 -0.68 -46.10
C GLU A 141 -21.82 -1.92 -45.77
N LYS A 142 -21.27 -2.89 -45.03
CA LYS A 142 -22.04 -4.03 -44.50
C LYS A 142 -23.16 -3.57 -43.57
N GLU A 143 -22.85 -2.69 -42.61
CA GLU A 143 -23.85 -2.11 -41.70
C GLU A 143 -24.94 -1.35 -42.48
N ARG A 144 -24.54 -0.55 -43.47
CA ARG A 144 -25.48 0.15 -44.36
C ARG A 144 -26.40 -0.82 -45.10
N GLN A 145 -25.85 -1.89 -45.65
CA GLN A 145 -26.62 -2.92 -46.36
C GLN A 145 -27.58 -3.66 -45.43
N GLN A 146 -27.16 -3.98 -44.21
CA GLN A 146 -28.02 -4.58 -43.19
C GLN A 146 -29.19 -3.66 -42.83
N LEU A 147 -28.93 -2.38 -42.56
CA LEU A 147 -29.99 -1.39 -42.30
C LEU A 147 -30.97 -1.29 -43.47
N VAL A 148 -30.46 -1.25 -44.71
CA VAL A 148 -31.33 -1.21 -45.91
C VAL A 148 -32.17 -2.48 -46.01
N ALA A 149 -31.60 -3.67 -45.74
CA ALA A 149 -32.32 -4.93 -45.76
C ALA A 149 -33.44 -4.96 -44.70
N GLU A 150 -33.14 -4.56 -43.47
CA GLU A 150 -34.13 -4.45 -42.38
C GLU A 150 -35.26 -3.48 -42.73
N LYS A 151 -34.92 -2.31 -43.29
CA LYS A 151 -35.94 -1.33 -43.71
C LYS A 151 -36.81 -1.85 -44.85
N ARG A 152 -36.23 -2.56 -45.81
CA ARG A 152 -37.01 -3.23 -46.88
C ARG A 152 -37.93 -4.30 -46.31
N GLU A 153 -37.46 -5.07 -45.33
CA GLU A 153 -38.30 -6.06 -44.66
C GLU A 153 -39.42 -5.40 -43.85
N GLN A 154 -39.15 -4.31 -43.14
CA GLN A 154 -40.19 -3.51 -42.46
C GLN A 154 -41.25 -3.03 -43.45
N GLN A 155 -40.82 -2.42 -44.56
CA GLN A 155 -41.74 -1.99 -45.63
C GLN A 155 -42.56 -3.16 -46.18
N PHE A 156 -41.93 -4.31 -46.42
CA PHE A 156 -42.65 -5.50 -46.87
C PHE A 156 -43.69 -5.94 -45.84
N ARG A 157 -43.34 -6.02 -44.56
CA ARG A 157 -44.28 -6.40 -43.49
C ARG A 157 -45.46 -5.45 -43.36
N GLU A 158 -45.23 -4.14 -43.53
CA GLU A 158 -46.27 -3.12 -43.45
C GLU A 158 -47.19 -3.08 -44.68
N GLN A 159 -46.61 -3.27 -45.88
CA GLN A 159 -47.34 -3.19 -47.16
C GLN A 159 -48.04 -4.51 -47.53
N CYS A 160 -47.58 -5.66 -47.04
CA CYS A 160 -48.18 -6.94 -47.36
C CYS A 160 -49.58 -7.10 -46.74
N GLU A 161 -50.60 -7.04 -47.59
CA GLU A 161 -52.00 -7.20 -47.17
C GLU A 161 -52.29 -8.60 -46.62
N GLU A 162 -51.71 -9.64 -47.22
CA GLU A 162 -51.86 -11.03 -46.76
C GLU A 162 -51.39 -11.19 -45.31
N LEU A 163 -50.22 -10.60 -45.00
CA LEU A 163 -49.66 -10.63 -43.65
C LEU A 163 -50.55 -9.84 -42.68
N ARG A 164 -51.07 -8.68 -43.10
CA ARG A 164 -52.01 -7.88 -42.30
C ARG A 164 -53.27 -8.66 -41.95
N VAL A 165 -53.84 -9.41 -42.90
CA VAL A 165 -55.01 -10.25 -42.67
C VAL A 165 -54.71 -11.39 -41.69
N GLN A 166 -53.53 -12.01 -41.79
CA GLN A 166 -53.11 -13.04 -40.85
C GLN A 166 -52.92 -12.49 -39.43
N TRP A 167 -52.28 -11.32 -39.27
CA TRP A 167 -52.15 -10.65 -37.98
C TRP A 167 -53.50 -10.29 -37.37
N MET A 168 -54.42 -9.77 -38.17
CA MET A 168 -55.78 -9.48 -37.72
C MET A 168 -56.49 -10.74 -37.23
N LYS A 169 -56.39 -11.86 -37.96
CA LYS A 169 -56.97 -13.15 -37.53
C LYS A 169 -56.35 -13.65 -36.23
N LYS A 170 -55.03 -13.51 -36.07
CA LYS A 170 -54.33 -13.89 -34.83
C LYS A 170 -54.82 -13.03 -33.67
N HIS A 171 -54.87 -11.72 -33.85
CA HIS A 171 -55.33 -10.79 -32.83
C HIS A 171 -56.81 -11.05 -32.45
N GLN A 172 -57.67 -11.36 -33.42
CA GLN A 172 -59.05 -11.75 -33.15
C GLN A 172 -59.14 -13.01 -32.29
N LYS A 173 -58.28 -14.01 -32.52
CA LYS A 173 -58.23 -15.22 -31.68
C LYS A 173 -57.81 -14.89 -30.25
N GLU A 174 -56.77 -14.08 -30.08
CA GLU A 174 -56.31 -13.61 -28.77
C GLU A 174 -57.44 -12.87 -28.02
N LEU A 175 -58.16 -11.96 -28.68
CA LEU A 175 -59.31 -11.27 -28.09
C LEU A 175 -60.45 -12.22 -27.72
N CYS A 176 -60.69 -13.27 -28.53
CA CYS A 176 -61.69 -14.29 -28.21
C CYS A 176 -61.29 -15.09 -26.96
N GLU A 177 -60.01 -15.47 -26.84
CA GLU A 177 -59.47 -16.17 -25.68
C GLU A 177 -59.59 -15.33 -24.41
N ASP A 178 -59.18 -14.05 -24.48
CA ASP A 178 -59.31 -13.10 -23.37
C ASP A 178 -60.76 -12.93 -22.93
N ARG A 179 -61.70 -12.84 -23.88
CA ARG A 179 -63.12 -12.72 -23.57
C ARG A 179 -63.67 -13.96 -22.88
N LEU A 180 -63.24 -15.15 -23.29
CA LEU A 180 -63.63 -16.40 -22.62
C LEU A 180 -63.09 -16.45 -21.19
N ALA A 181 -61.85 -16.04 -20.98
CA ALA A 181 -61.26 -15.94 -19.64
C ALA A 181 -62.04 -14.96 -18.75
N GLN A 182 -62.40 -13.78 -19.27
CA GLN A 182 -63.22 -12.81 -18.54
C GLN A 182 -64.60 -13.36 -18.15
N LEU A 183 -65.25 -14.11 -19.05
CA LEU A 183 -66.54 -14.73 -18.76
C LEU A 183 -66.42 -15.79 -17.66
N ALA A 184 -65.40 -16.64 -17.72
CA ALA A 184 -65.13 -17.66 -16.69
C ALA A 184 -64.92 -17.02 -15.32
N LEU A 185 -64.09 -15.97 -15.23
CA LEU A 185 -63.88 -15.23 -13.98
C LEU A 185 -65.17 -14.60 -13.45
N LYS A 186 -65.99 -14.02 -14.33
CA LYS A 186 -67.27 -13.42 -13.94
C LYS A 186 -68.25 -14.46 -13.39
N GLU A 187 -68.24 -15.68 -13.94
CA GLU A 187 -69.06 -16.78 -13.42
C GLU A 187 -68.58 -17.25 -12.05
N GLU A 188 -67.27 -17.35 -11.83
CA GLU A 188 -66.70 -17.68 -10.53
C GLU A 188 -67.04 -16.63 -9.47
N LEU A 189 -66.91 -15.34 -9.80
CA LEU A 189 -67.30 -14.24 -8.91
C LEU A 189 -68.78 -14.29 -8.55
N LYS A 190 -69.66 -14.56 -9.52
CA LYS A 190 -71.10 -14.73 -9.25
C LYS A 190 -71.37 -15.92 -8.31
N LYS A 191 -70.63 -17.02 -8.45
CA LYS A 191 -70.76 -18.16 -7.54
C LYS A 191 -70.29 -17.81 -6.13
N GLN A 192 -69.22 -17.03 -5.99
CA GLN A 192 -68.75 -16.54 -4.69
C GLN A 192 -69.78 -15.60 -4.05
N GLN A 193 -70.29 -14.62 -4.79
CA GLN A 193 -71.33 -13.70 -4.31
C GLN A 193 -72.58 -14.43 -3.81
N LYS A 194 -73.06 -15.44 -4.55
CA LYS A 194 -74.21 -16.24 -4.11
C LYS A 194 -73.95 -16.99 -2.81
N LYS A 195 -72.75 -17.58 -2.66
CA LYS A 195 -72.37 -18.24 -1.41
C LYS A 195 -72.29 -17.25 -0.25
N GLU A 196 -71.76 -16.06 -0.48
CA GLU A 196 -71.72 -14.99 0.53
C GLU A 196 -73.14 -14.56 0.92
N GLU A 197 -74.03 -14.33 -0.04
CA GLU A 197 -75.43 -13.99 0.19
C GLU A 197 -76.18 -15.08 0.98
N GLU A 198 -75.97 -16.36 0.64
CA GLU A 198 -76.53 -17.50 1.37
C GLU A 198 -76.04 -17.52 2.83
N MET A 199 -74.74 -17.35 3.05
CA MET A 199 -74.14 -17.26 4.39
C MET A 199 -74.73 -16.09 5.20
N PHE A 200 -74.85 -14.90 4.61
CA PHE A 200 -75.46 -13.75 5.28
C PHE A 200 -76.93 -13.98 5.60
N ALA A 201 -77.68 -14.64 4.71
CA ALA A 201 -79.08 -14.97 4.96
C ALA A 201 -79.24 -15.96 6.13
N GLU A 202 -78.34 -16.94 6.28
CA GLU A 202 -78.31 -17.83 7.43
C GLU A 202 -78.03 -17.07 8.73
N LEU A 203 -77.00 -16.22 8.75
CA LEU A 203 -76.68 -15.39 9.91
C LEU A 203 -77.84 -14.46 10.31
N TRP A 204 -78.57 -13.89 9.35
CA TRP A 204 -79.75 -13.08 9.63
C TRP A 204 -80.91 -13.89 10.20
N LYS A 205 -81.12 -15.13 9.74
CA LYS A 205 -82.12 -16.02 10.33
C LYS A 205 -81.76 -16.35 11.78
N GLU A 206 -80.49 -16.64 12.05
CA GLU A 206 -80.02 -16.91 13.41
C GLU A 206 -80.17 -15.70 14.33
N ASP A 207 -79.80 -14.50 13.88
CA ASP A 207 -79.96 -13.27 14.67
C ASP A 207 -81.44 -12.96 14.94
N ARG A 208 -82.31 -13.14 13.95
CA ARG A 208 -83.76 -13.00 14.13
C ARG A 208 -84.29 -13.97 15.18
N LEU A 209 -83.94 -15.25 15.10
CA LEU A 209 -84.35 -16.26 16.07
C LEU A 209 -83.79 -15.97 17.48
N ALA A 210 -82.57 -15.44 17.57
CA ALA A 210 -81.97 -15.02 18.83
C ALA A 210 -82.74 -13.85 19.46
N LYS A 211 -83.16 -12.86 18.66
CA LYS A 211 -84.00 -11.75 19.11
C LYS A 211 -85.38 -12.21 19.57
N GLU A 212 -86.06 -13.05 18.79
CA GLU A 212 -87.36 -13.63 19.16
C GLU A 212 -87.27 -14.41 20.49
N LYS A 213 -86.19 -15.20 20.69
CA LYS A 213 -85.94 -15.88 21.98
C LYS A 213 -85.71 -14.91 23.14
N ARG A 214 -84.95 -13.82 22.93
CA ARG A 214 -84.73 -12.79 23.96
C ARG A 214 -86.02 -12.10 24.33
N GLU A 215 -86.80 -11.67 23.36
CA GLU A 215 -88.11 -11.05 23.56
C GLU A 215 -89.07 -11.98 24.30
N ALA A 216 -89.12 -13.27 23.94
CA ALA A 216 -89.93 -14.26 24.66
C ALA A 216 -89.53 -14.40 26.14
N VAL A 217 -88.21 -14.44 26.43
CA VAL A 217 -87.70 -14.48 27.81
C VAL A 217 -88.01 -13.18 28.56
N GLU A 218 -87.90 -12.02 27.92
CA GLU A 218 -88.27 -10.73 28.53
C GLU A 218 -89.77 -10.62 28.80
N MET A 219 -90.62 -11.13 27.90
CA MET A 219 -92.06 -11.22 28.08
C MET A 219 -92.45 -12.17 29.21
N GLN A 220 -91.77 -13.32 29.34
CA GLN A 220 -91.97 -14.23 30.48
C GLN A 220 -91.58 -13.55 31.80
N LYS A 221 -90.40 -12.94 31.86
CA LYS A 221 -89.94 -12.20 33.05
C LYS A 221 -90.86 -11.04 33.42
N SER A 222 -91.40 -10.31 32.43
CA SER A 222 -92.34 -9.21 32.70
C SER A 222 -93.69 -9.73 33.19
N ALA A 223 -94.19 -10.84 32.63
CA ALA A 223 -95.39 -11.52 33.12
C ALA A 223 -95.22 -12.04 34.55
N GLU A 224 -94.09 -12.66 34.89
CA GLU A 224 -93.76 -13.11 36.25
C GLU A 224 -93.75 -11.93 37.23
N ARG A 225 -93.05 -10.84 36.91
CA ARG A 225 -93.04 -9.61 37.74
C ARG A 225 -94.44 -9.03 37.92
N ASN A 226 -95.26 -9.00 36.86
CA ASN A 226 -96.63 -8.51 36.95
C ASN A 226 -97.49 -9.41 37.84
N GLN A 227 -97.33 -10.73 37.77
CA GLN A 227 -98.01 -11.67 38.67
C GLN A 227 -97.58 -11.49 40.12
N GLU A 228 -96.27 -11.31 40.39
CA GLU A 228 -95.76 -10.99 41.73
C GLU A 228 -96.39 -9.71 42.28
N ILE A 229 -96.44 -8.63 41.48
CA ILE A 229 -97.08 -7.36 41.87
C ILE A 229 -98.58 -7.56 42.15
N LEU A 230 -99.29 -8.31 41.31
CA LEU A 230 -100.71 -8.61 41.52
C LEU A 230 -100.95 -9.42 42.81
N ASN A 231 -100.07 -10.37 43.12
CA ASN A 231 -100.14 -11.15 44.36
C ASN A 231 -99.89 -10.27 45.59
N VAL A 232 -98.94 -9.33 45.53
CA VAL A 232 -98.72 -8.35 46.60
C VAL A 232 -99.91 -7.42 46.77
N LEU A 233 -100.47 -6.90 45.67
CA LEU A 233 -101.64 -6.03 45.70
C LEU A 233 -102.90 -6.75 46.24
N SER A 234 -103.13 -8.01 45.84
CA SER A 234 -104.26 -8.79 46.34
C SER A 234 -104.15 -9.06 47.84
N ALA A 235 -102.94 -9.37 48.34
CA ALA A 235 -102.67 -9.47 49.76
C ALA A 235 -102.92 -8.14 50.50
N GLN A 236 -102.51 -7.00 49.93
CA GLN A 236 -102.80 -5.67 50.50
C GLN A 236 -104.32 -5.39 50.55
N VAL A 237 -105.06 -5.72 49.49
CA VAL A 237 -106.52 -5.57 49.45
C VAL A 237 -107.20 -6.45 50.49
N ALA A 238 -106.77 -7.70 50.65
CA ALA A 238 -107.28 -8.63 51.66
C ALA A 238 -107.02 -8.11 53.10
N VAL A 239 -105.84 -7.57 53.37
CA VAL A 239 -105.52 -6.91 54.66
C VAL A 239 -106.41 -5.68 54.88
N LEU A 240 -106.61 -4.85 53.86
CA LEU A 240 -107.48 -3.68 53.95
C LEU A 240 -108.96 -4.06 54.12
N SER A 241 -109.46 -5.12 53.48
CA SER A 241 -110.84 -5.58 53.65
C SER A 241 -111.06 -6.19 55.04
N ALA A 242 -110.12 -7.01 55.53
CA ALA A 242 -110.16 -7.55 56.89
C ALA A 242 -110.20 -6.41 57.92
N ARG A 243 -109.35 -5.39 57.80
CA ARG A 243 -109.39 -4.18 58.65
C ARG A 243 -110.73 -3.44 58.58
N LYS A 244 -111.34 -3.35 57.39
CA LYS A 244 -112.67 -2.73 57.21
C LYS A 244 -113.78 -3.56 57.87
N GLU A 245 -113.71 -4.88 57.79
CA GLU A 245 -114.65 -5.79 58.44
C GLU A 245 -114.50 -5.75 59.96
N GLU A 246 -113.28 -5.79 60.48
CA GLU A 246 -112.99 -5.55 61.90
C GLU A 246 -113.52 -4.19 62.36
N ALA A 247 -113.30 -3.12 61.59
CA ALA A 247 -113.84 -1.80 61.92
C ALA A 247 -115.38 -1.75 61.87
N LYS A 248 -116.04 -2.52 60.98
CA LYS A 248 -117.50 -2.65 60.98
C LYS A 248 -117.99 -3.44 62.18
N ARG A 249 -117.32 -4.54 62.54
CA ARG A 249 -117.61 -5.33 63.74
C ARG A 249 -117.49 -4.48 65.00
N LEU A 250 -116.39 -3.73 65.13
CA LEU A 250 -116.21 -2.78 66.24
C LEU A 250 -117.34 -1.73 66.27
N LYS A 251 -117.78 -1.18 65.13
CA LYS A 251 -118.93 -0.26 65.08
C LYS A 251 -120.26 -0.92 65.44
N GLU A 252 -120.48 -2.17 65.05
CA GLU A 252 -121.67 -2.94 65.41
C GLU A 252 -121.68 -3.26 66.91
N GLU A 253 -120.55 -3.64 67.48
CA GLU A 253 -120.36 -3.85 68.91
C GLU A 253 -120.57 -2.54 69.69
N GLU A 254 -120.00 -1.42 69.23
CA GLU A 254 -120.27 -0.08 69.79
C GLU A 254 -121.75 0.29 69.70
N ALA A 255 -122.43 0.03 68.57
CA ALA A 255 -123.86 0.30 68.40
C ALA A 255 -124.73 -0.59 69.30
N GLN A 256 -124.38 -1.87 69.47
CA GLN A 256 -125.06 -2.78 70.38
C GLN A 256 -124.86 -2.36 71.84
N LEU A 257 -123.65 -1.92 72.23
CA LEU A 257 -123.39 -1.35 73.55
C LEU A 257 -124.20 -0.07 73.79
N LEU A 258 -124.34 0.80 72.80
CA LEU A 258 -125.19 1.99 72.88
C LEU A 258 -126.68 1.63 73.00
N VAL A 259 -127.17 0.64 72.26
CA VAL A 259 -128.56 0.18 72.37
C VAL A 259 -128.81 -0.47 73.73
N ILE A 260 -127.89 -1.27 74.25
CA ILE A 260 -127.99 -1.86 75.59
C ILE A 260 -127.94 -0.77 76.66
N SER A 261 -127.08 0.25 76.53
CA SER A 261 -127.03 1.36 77.49
C SER A 261 -128.31 2.21 77.45
N ILE A 262 -128.88 2.46 76.26
CA ILE A 262 -130.14 3.21 76.09
C ILE A 262 -131.33 2.38 76.60
N SER A 263 -131.32 1.06 76.39
CA SER A 263 -132.37 0.15 76.89
C SER A 263 -132.36 0.01 78.40
N PHE A 264 -131.18 0.01 79.04
CA PHE A 264 -131.05 0.00 80.49
C PHE A 264 -131.44 1.34 81.13
N SER A 265 -131.31 2.46 80.41
CA SER A 265 -131.78 3.77 80.89
C SER A 265 -133.30 3.96 80.79
N ILE A 266 -134.02 3.22 79.93
CA ILE A 266 -135.47 3.42 79.71
C ILE A 266 -136.34 2.51 80.60
N GLN A 267 -135.81 1.40 81.15
CA GLN A 267 -136.54 0.55 82.11
C GLN A 267 -136.42 0.97 83.59
N GLY A 268 -135.81 2.12 83.88
CA GLY A 268 -135.60 2.62 85.26
C GLY A 268 -136.51 3.75 85.73
N TRP A 269 -137.48 4.21 84.94
CA TRP A 269 -138.43 5.28 85.30
C TRP A 269 -139.89 4.92 84.93
N VAL A 270 -140.46 3.92 85.64
CA VAL A 270 -141.85 3.87 86.14
C VAL A 270 -141.86 3.02 87.39
#